data_AF-A0AAW3K324-F1
#
_entry.id   AF-A0AAW3K324-F1
#
_cell.length_a   1.000
_cell.length_b   1.000
_cell.length_c   1.000
_cell.angle_alpha   90.00
_cell.angle_beta   90.00
_cell.angle_gamma   90.00
#
_symmetry.space_group_name_H-M   'P 1'
#
loop_
_entity.id
_entity.type
_entity.pdbx_description
1 polymer ?
#
loop_
_entity_poly.entity_id
_entity_poly.type
_entity_poly.pdbx_seq_one_letter_code
_entity_poly.pdbx_strand_id
1 'polypeptide(L)' 'MAGLSIWHVLIFAIVVILLFGTSKLKNLGKDVGGAVKDFKKSIKEEEATTASLTETRTLEHQTSNTDVNSTVKH' A
#
# COMPACT_ATOMS: atom_id res chain seq x y z
N MET A 1 -18.48 -1.26 -31.69
CA MET A 1 -17.22 -1.56 -30.99
C MET A 1 -17.55 -2.35 -29.74
N ALA A 2 -17.26 -3.65 -29.70
CA ALA A 2 -17.51 -4.49 -28.52
C ALA A 2 -16.57 -4.06 -27.40
N GLY A 3 -17.08 -3.26 -26.45
CA GLY A 3 -16.32 -2.86 -25.27
C GLY A 3 -16.04 -4.08 -24.40
N LEU A 4 -14.89 -4.05 -23.70
CA LEU A 4 -14.54 -5.04 -22.69
C LEU A 4 -15.58 -4.99 -21.55
N SER A 5 -16.67 -5.73 -21.70
CA SER A 5 -17.69 -5.86 -20.68
C SER A 5 -17.19 -6.79 -19.57
N ILE A 6 -17.42 -6.39 -18.33
CA ILE A 6 -17.03 -7.11 -17.10
C ILE A 6 -17.42 -8.59 -17.15
N TRP A 7 -18.52 -8.92 -17.83
CA TRP A 7 -18.96 -10.31 -18.04
C TRP A 7 -17.97 -11.18 -18.81
N HIS A 8 -17.27 -10.62 -19.81
CA HIS A 8 -16.26 -11.36 -20.57
C HIS A 8 -15.03 -11.66 -19.72
N VAL A 9 -14.61 -10.68 -18.91
CA VAL A 9 -13.46 -10.83 -18.00
C VAL A 9 -13.74 -11.89 -16.94
N LEU A 10 -14.96 -11.96 -16.42
CA LEU A 10 -15.35 -12.96 -15.42
C LEU A 10 -15.30 -14.39 -15.98
N ILE A 11 -15.87 -14.62 -17.17
CA ILE A 11 -15.81 -15.92 -17.85
C ILE A 11 -14.36 -16.30 -18.15
N PHE A 12 -13.56 -15.37 -18.66
CA PHE A 12 -12.15 -15.62 -18.95
C PHE A 12 -11.35 -15.99 -17.69
N ALA A 13 -11.58 -15.29 -16.58
CA ALA A 13 -10.93 -15.59 -15.31
C ALA A 13 -11.24 -17.01 -14.81
N ILE A 14 -12.49 -17.48 -14.94
CA ILE A 14 -12.87 -18.85 -14.58
C ILE A 14 -12.10 -19.87 -15.41
N VAL A 15 -12.02 -19.68 -16.74
CA VAL A 15 -11.29 -20.59 -17.63
C VAL A 15 -9.79 -20.64 -17.26
N VAL A 16 -9.17 -19.49 -17.00
CA VAL A 16 -7.77 -19.43 -16.57
C VAL A 16 -7.57 -20.14 -15.23
N ILE A 17 -8.46 -19.94 -14.25
CA ILE A 17 -8.39 -20.63 -12.96
C ILE A 17 -8.50 -22.15 -13.12
N LEU A 18 -9.35 -22.63 -14.03
CA LEU A 18 -9.49 -24.07 -14.31
C LEU A 18 -8.25 -24.66 -15.00
N LEU A 19 -7.63 -23.93 -15.93
CA LEU A 19 -6.42 -24.38 -16.65
C LEU A 19 -5.19 -24.44 -15.73
N PHE A 20 -4.97 -23.39 -14.95
CA PHE A 20 -3.80 -23.29 -14.09
C PHE A 20 -4.01 -23.91 -12.70
N GLY A 21 -5.26 -24.16 -12.32
CA GLY A 21 -5.67 -24.55 -10.99
C GLY A 21 -5.54 -23.42 -9.96
N THR A 22 -6.36 -23.46 -8.90
CA THR A 22 -6.33 -22.44 -7.84
C THR A 22 -5.04 -22.45 -7.02
N SER A 23 -4.30 -23.56 -7.02
CA SER A 23 -3.10 -23.70 -6.17
C SER A 23 -1.94 -22.82 -6.63
N LYS A 24 -1.69 -22.76 -7.95
CA LYS A 24 -0.66 -21.90 -8.55
C LYS A 24 -1.06 -20.43 -8.47
N LEU A 25 -2.33 -20.11 -8.77
CA LEU A 25 -2.86 -18.75 -8.68
C LEU A 25 -2.85 -18.21 -7.25
N LYS A 26 -3.09 -19.05 -6.24
CA LYS A 26 -3.04 -18.64 -4.83
C LYS A 26 -1.62 -18.26 -4.39
N ASN A 27 -0.61 -19.06 -4.72
CA ASN A 27 0.76 -18.74 -4.34
C ASN A 27 1.24 -17.47 -5.05
N LEU A 28 1.07 -17.39 -6.36
CA LEU A 28 1.49 -16.22 -7.14
C LEU A 28 0.67 -14.97 -6.81
N GLY A 29 -0.63 -15.14 -6.58
CA GLY A 29 -1.54 -14.06 -6.17
C GLY A 29 -1.28 -13.55 -4.77
N LYS A 30 -0.74 -14.36 -3.85
CA LYS A 30 -0.33 -13.89 -2.52
C LYS A 30 0.89 -12.97 -2.63
N ASP A 31 1.86 -13.34 -3.45
CA ASP A 31 3.11 -12.58 -3.60
C ASP A 31 2.88 -11.27 -4.36
N VAL A 32 2.16 -11.34 -5.49
CA VAL A 32 1.79 -10.15 -6.28
C VAL A 32 0.74 -9.30 -5.56
N GLY A 33 -0.24 -9.94 -4.94
CA GLY A 33 -1.31 -9.26 -4.21
C GLY A 33 -0.80 -8.51 -2.97
N GLY A 34 0.22 -9.04 -2.28
CA GLY A 34 0.91 -8.34 -1.20
C GLY A 34 1.55 -7.04 -1.69
N ALA A 35 2.38 -7.11 -2.73
CA ALA A 35 3.03 -5.93 -3.31
C ALA A 35 2.04 -4.86 -3.80
N VAL A 36 0.95 -5.28 -4.45
CA VAL A 36 -0.10 -4.35 -4.92
C VAL A 36 -0.91 -3.77 -3.76
N LYS A 37 -1.14 -4.53 -2.69
CA LYS A 37 -1.82 -4.04 -1.48
C LYS A 37 -0.99 -2.95 -0.79
N ASP A 38 0.30 -3.16 -0.64
CA ASP A 38 1.21 -2.20 -0.04
C ASP A 38 1.32 -0.94 -0.90
N PHE A 39 1.41 -1.08 -2.23
CA PHE A 39 1.35 0.04 -3.18
C PHE A 39 0.05 0.85 -3.07
N LYS A 40 -1.11 0.18 -3.02
CA LYS A 40 -2.41 0.84 -2.84
C LYS A 40 -2.49 1.55 -1.49
N LYS A 41 -1.89 0.98 -0.44
CA LYS A 41 -1.85 1.57 0.90
C LYS A 41 -0.99 2.82 0.92
N SER A 42 0.21 2.79 0.34
CA SER A 42 1.08 3.97 0.23
C SER A 42 0.42 5.11 -0.53
N ILE A 43 -0.23 4.83 -1.67
CA ILE A 43 -0.97 5.85 -2.42
C ILE A 43 -2.12 6.45 -1.59
N LYS A 44 -2.87 5.63 -0.87
CA LYS A 44 -3.95 6.12 0.02
C LYS A 44 -3.41 6.92 1.21
N GLU A 45 -2.26 6.54 1.74
CA GLU A 45 -1.60 7.21 2.86
C GLU A 45 -1.03 8.56 2.42
N GLU A 46 -0.50 8.66 1.19
CA GLU A 46 -0.12 9.93 0.56
C GLU A 46 -1.33 10.82 0.25
N GLU A 47 -2.45 10.25 -0.21
CA GLU A 47 -3.67 11.02 -0.45
C GLU A 47 -4.29 11.52 0.88
N ALA A 48 -4.33 10.68 1.91
CA ALA A 48 -4.78 11.05 3.25
C ALA A 48 -3.86 12.09 3.91
N THR A 49 -2.55 11.98 3.68
CA THR A 49 -1.59 13.01 4.11
C THR A 49 -1.83 14.32 3.35
N THR A 50 -2.11 14.26 2.04
CA THR A 50 -2.44 15.44 1.23
C THR A 50 -3.76 16.09 1.65
N ALA A 51 -4.75 15.32 2.08
CA ALA A 51 -6.02 15.83 2.62
C ALA A 51 -5.90 16.37 4.07
N SER A 52 -4.95 15.85 4.86
CA SER A 52 -4.66 16.32 6.23
C SER A 52 -3.79 17.58 6.25
N LEU A 53 -3.07 17.89 5.15
CA LEU A 53 -2.21 19.09 5.05
C LEU A 53 -2.98 20.42 4.85
N THR A 54 -4.32 20.43 4.93
CA THR A 54 -5.13 21.68 4.90
C THR A 54 -5.58 22.17 6.28
N GLU A 55 -5.46 21.38 7.35
CA GLU A 55 -5.62 21.88 8.72
C GLU A 55 -4.37 21.57 9.55
N THR A 56 -3.78 22.61 10.14
CA THR A 56 -2.63 22.55 11.07
C THR A 56 -1.24 22.66 10.42
N ARG A 57 -0.95 23.84 9.87
CA ARG A 57 0.42 24.40 9.91
C ARG A 57 0.45 25.60 10.84
N THR A 58 0.23 25.40 12.13
CA THR A 58 0.83 26.27 13.15
C THR A 58 2.30 25.88 13.27
N LEU A 59 3.17 26.85 12.99
CA LEU A 59 4.61 26.75 13.13
C LEU A 59 4.95 26.77 14.63
N GLU A 60 5.40 25.65 15.19
CA GLU A 60 6.12 25.67 16.47
C GLU A 60 7.19 24.57 16.54
N HIS A 61 8.41 25.01 16.26
CA HIS A 61 9.61 24.80 17.07
C HIS A 61 9.59 23.63 18.08
N GLN A 62 10.39 22.60 17.82
CA GLN A 62 11.10 21.91 18.90
C GLN A 62 12.51 21.54 18.44
N THR A 63 13.38 22.54 18.52
CA THR A 63 14.81 22.33 18.74
C THR A 63 15.01 21.89 20.20
N SER A 64 15.88 20.90 20.37
CA SER A 64 16.59 20.53 21.62
C SER A 64 15.83 19.75 22.69
N ASN A 65 16.04 18.44 22.69
CA ASN A 65 16.66 17.77 23.83
C ASN A 65 17.17 16.39 23.38
N THR A 66 18.38 16.36 22.84
CA THR A 66 19.17 15.13 22.74
C THR A 66 20.04 15.07 24.00
N ASP A 67 19.77 14.03 24.77
CA ASP A 67 20.53 13.45 25.86
C ASP A 67 22.02 13.82 25.91
N VAL A 68 22.40 14.56 26.94
CA VAL A 68 23.76 14.54 27.50
C VAL A 68 23.64 14.22 28.99
N ASN A 69 23.22 13.00 29.31
CA ASN A 69 23.50 12.44 30.63
C ASN A 69 23.94 10.98 30.51
N SER A 70 25.11 10.78 29.91
CA SER A 70 25.89 9.56 30.09
C SER A 70 27.25 9.74 29.42
N THR A 71 28.17 10.45 30.08
CA THR A 71 29.61 10.28 29.84
C THR A 71 30.41 10.83 31.03
N VAL A 72 30.93 9.87 31.82
CA VAL A 72 32.30 9.83 32.35
C VAL A 72 32.59 10.55 33.67
N LYS A 73 32.80 9.70 34.69
CA LYS A 73 33.85 9.74 35.73
C LYS A 73 34.62 11.06 35.88
N HIS A 74 34.49 11.67 37.05
CA HIS A 74 35.58 11.73 38.03
C HIS A 74 35.05 12.02 39.43
#